data_AF-A0A961RQZ0-F1
#
_entry.id   AF-A0A961RQZ0-F1
#
_cell.length_a   1.000
_cell.length_b   1.000
_cell.length_c   1.000
_cell.angle_alpha   90.00
_cell.angle_beta   90.00
_cell.angle_gamma   90.00
#
_symmetry.space_group_name_H-M   'P 1'
#
loop_
_entity.id
_entity.type
_entity.pdbx_description
1 polymer ?
#
loop_
_entity_poly.entity_id
_entity_poly.type
_entity_poly.pdbx_seq_one_letter_code
_entity_poly.pdbx_strand_id
1 'polypeptide(L)'
;MRVPKLISAMAGRDLWSWVIVIVLFTLVTALVSRPVENLLSDLLSSTSSPFVGKPDGVVVVAIGEETLKQFPYRSPIDREFLAGVVAAVAKARPKAIGIDILFDQATEPAKDGELARVIAETVAGGVPVVIANAMEEDGLDAKQVEWLNSYAPEAFRGLATLARDRFDGVVREIFPGREEDGQWVAGFTQAMAGYPGQPADTSRRTMVYYRTEHSEPFAFPQYPAESAAFLPAEWFADKYVLIGVDLKLDDRHPTPFIIPNGISAGTLPGVVIHAHLLQQILNGDEVRSLAWPLLAALGSVAAILCWWIAYRPLPILLKPVAITGLLMLVWLIAWLSYSRLAIHVPVVAPTVVIGGVAALLTFLAWKRDSDERRFLQRAFSQYVSPAIVDTIVADPDSLKLGGERRTITCVFTDLEGFTSFSESLAPEEIAGLLNEYLDRMCNLFVEAGATIDKVVGDAVVGFFGAPTEQQDQANQAVGLALAIDRFSEGFRKELAARGMTLGVTRVGIH
;
A
#
# COMPACT_ATOMS: atom_id res chain seq x y z
N MET A 1 8.51 -6.62 -37.02
CA MET A 1 8.43 -7.71 -36.01
C MET A 1 9.82 -8.11 -35.57
N ARG A 2 10.29 -7.64 -34.41
CA ARG A 2 11.55 -8.11 -33.75
C ARG A 2 11.27 -8.33 -32.27
N VAL A 3 10.50 -9.37 -31.97
CA VAL A 3 10.25 -9.89 -30.62
C VAL A 3 11.25 -10.98 -30.17
N PRO A 4 12.05 -11.70 -31.02
CA PRO A 4 12.82 -12.85 -30.51
C PRO A 4 14.08 -12.53 -29.69
N LYS A 5 14.61 -11.29 -29.71
CA LYS A 5 15.88 -10.98 -29.02
C LYS A 5 15.73 -10.65 -27.52
N LEU A 6 14.51 -10.48 -27.01
CA LEU A 6 14.32 -10.20 -25.58
C LEU A 6 14.50 -11.45 -24.70
N ILE A 7 14.22 -12.64 -25.23
CA ILE A 7 14.16 -13.87 -24.44
C ILE A 7 15.56 -14.51 -24.28
N SER A 8 16.48 -14.30 -25.24
CA SER A 8 17.81 -14.93 -25.20
C SER A 8 18.86 -14.16 -24.39
N ALA A 9 18.61 -12.91 -24.00
CA ALA A 9 19.54 -12.09 -23.23
C ALA A 9 19.36 -12.20 -21.70
N MET A 10 18.30 -12.86 -21.23
CA MET A 10 17.93 -12.98 -19.81
C MET A 10 18.32 -14.35 -19.20
N ALA A 11 19.35 -15.00 -19.73
CA ALA A 11 19.73 -16.35 -19.32
C ALA A 11 20.42 -16.38 -17.95
N GLY A 12 19.79 -17.09 -16.99
CA GLY A 12 20.44 -17.70 -15.83
C GLY A 12 20.38 -16.90 -14.53
N ARG A 13 21.05 -15.74 -14.44
CA ARG A 13 21.24 -15.01 -13.16
C ARG A 13 20.22 -13.90 -12.91
N ASP A 14 19.75 -13.23 -13.96
CA ASP A 14 18.77 -12.16 -13.85
C ASP A 14 17.36 -12.71 -13.57
N LEU A 15 17.00 -13.86 -14.14
CA LEU A 15 15.68 -14.46 -13.94
C LEU A 15 15.41 -14.78 -12.46
N TRP A 16 16.37 -15.37 -11.77
CA TRP A 16 16.24 -15.66 -10.32
C TRP A 16 16.15 -14.38 -9.49
N SER A 17 16.89 -13.33 -9.85
CA SER A 17 16.81 -12.04 -9.18
C SER A 17 15.42 -11.41 -9.34
N TRP A 18 14.82 -11.51 -10.54
CA TRP A 18 13.44 -11.06 -10.79
C TRP A 18 12.39 -11.88 -10.05
N VAL A 19 12.54 -13.20 -10.01
CA VAL A 19 11.66 -14.08 -9.24
C VAL A 19 11.72 -13.73 -7.75
N ILE A 20 12.92 -13.52 -7.20
CA ILE A 20 13.11 -13.11 -5.80
C ILE A 20 12.41 -11.78 -5.53
N VAL A 21 12.57 -10.79 -6.40
CA VAL A 21 11.90 -9.47 -6.26
C VAL A 21 10.37 -9.61 -6.30
N ILE A 22 9.83 -10.39 -7.23
CA ILE A 22 8.37 -10.62 -7.34
C ILE A 22 7.85 -11.34 -6.10
N VAL A 23 8.56 -12.35 -5.60
CA VAL A 23 8.17 -13.09 -4.39
C VAL A 23 8.22 -12.19 -3.17
N LEU A 24 9.30 -11.42 -2.97
CA LEU A 24 9.41 -10.45 -1.87
C LEU A 24 8.30 -9.39 -1.95
N PHE A 25 8.04 -8.86 -3.13
CA PHE A 25 7.02 -7.84 -3.33
C PHE A 25 5.61 -8.37 -3.07
N THR A 26 5.32 -9.61 -3.50
CA THR A 26 4.06 -10.30 -3.22
C THR A 26 3.91 -10.55 -1.72
N LEU A 27 4.98 -10.97 -1.05
CA LEU A 27 4.97 -11.25 0.39
C LEU A 27 4.80 -9.98 1.22
N VAL A 28 5.48 -8.88 0.85
CA VAL A 28 5.31 -7.55 1.46
C VAL A 28 3.88 -7.05 1.25
N THR A 29 3.35 -7.19 0.02
CA THR A 29 1.96 -6.79 -0.27
C THR A 29 0.97 -7.61 0.56
N ALA A 30 1.15 -8.93 0.67
CA ALA A 30 0.29 -9.79 1.47
C ALA A 30 0.33 -9.44 2.97
N LEU A 31 1.50 -9.05 3.48
CA LEU A 31 1.69 -8.70 4.89
C LEU A 31 1.09 -7.32 5.23
N VAL A 32 1.29 -6.32 4.37
CA VAL A 32 0.91 -4.93 4.65
C VAL A 32 -0.51 -4.60 4.21
N SER A 33 -1.01 -5.23 3.14
CA SER A 33 -2.28 -4.81 2.54
C SER A 33 -3.47 -5.04 3.46
N ARG A 34 -3.57 -6.17 4.16
CA ARG A 34 -4.75 -6.48 4.96
C ARG A 34 -4.93 -5.54 6.16
N PRO A 35 -3.92 -5.25 7.01
CA PRO A 35 -4.08 -4.27 8.08
C PRO A 35 -4.42 -2.87 7.57
N VAL A 36 -3.82 -2.45 6.45
CA VAL A 36 -4.10 -1.13 5.86
C VAL A 36 -5.49 -1.08 5.22
N GLU A 37 -5.95 -2.19 4.62
CA GLU A 37 -7.32 -2.32 4.10
C GLU A 37 -8.35 -2.31 5.23
N ASN A 38 -8.06 -2.97 6.36
CA ASN A 38 -8.90 -2.90 7.56
C ASN A 38 -9.02 -1.46 8.08
N LEU A 39 -7.90 -0.73 8.16
CA LEU A 39 -7.90 0.68 8.55
C LEU A 39 -8.73 1.55 7.60
N LEU A 40 -8.61 1.31 6.28
CA LEU A 40 -9.40 2.02 5.28
C LEU A 40 -10.89 1.69 5.42
N SER A 41 -11.23 0.42 5.61
CA SER A 41 -12.61 -0.04 5.82
C SER A 41 -13.22 0.57 7.09
N ASP A 42 -12.44 0.71 8.15
CA ASP A 42 -12.89 1.38 9.38
C ASP A 42 -13.16 2.87 9.16
N LEU A 43 -12.27 3.55 8.44
CA LEU A 43 -12.45 4.94 8.07
C LEU A 43 -13.71 5.11 7.22
N LEU A 44 -13.93 4.24 6.24
CA LEU A 44 -15.12 4.24 5.40
C LEU A 44 -16.38 4.00 6.25
N SER A 45 -16.38 2.99 7.11
CA SER A 45 -17.50 2.64 7.99
C SER A 45 -17.86 3.78 8.94
N SER A 46 -16.87 4.41 9.57
CA SER A 46 -17.09 5.47 10.55
C SER A 46 -17.41 6.84 9.95
N THR A 47 -16.89 7.17 8.75
CA THR A 47 -17.03 8.52 8.16
C THR A 47 -17.96 8.61 6.97
N SER A 48 -18.00 7.56 6.14
CA SER A 48 -18.57 7.61 4.80
C SER A 48 -19.71 6.59 4.60
N SER A 49 -19.97 5.74 5.58
CA SER A 49 -21.06 4.76 5.56
C SER A 49 -22.40 5.44 5.23
N PRO A 50 -23.24 4.84 4.36
CA PRO A 50 -24.58 5.35 4.06
C PRO A 50 -25.58 5.16 5.22
N PHE A 51 -25.24 4.36 6.23
CA PHE A 51 -26.12 4.00 7.34
C PHE A 51 -26.18 5.10 8.42
N VAL A 52 -26.73 6.26 8.04
CA VAL A 52 -26.85 7.47 8.89
C VAL A 52 -28.28 7.69 9.41
N GLY A 53 -29.26 6.98 8.85
CA GLY A 53 -30.65 7.06 9.29
C GLY A 53 -30.79 6.64 10.75
N LYS A 54 -31.67 7.32 11.50
CA LYS A 54 -31.99 6.97 12.88
C LYS A 54 -32.64 5.59 12.90
N PRO A 55 -31.94 4.54 13.36
CA PRO A 55 -32.53 3.22 13.42
C PRO A 55 -33.58 3.19 14.53
N ASP A 56 -34.74 2.62 14.20
CA ASP A 56 -35.85 2.47 15.12
C ASP A 56 -36.12 0.97 15.30
N GLY A 57 -36.39 0.55 16.54
CA GLY A 57 -36.79 -0.83 16.82
C GLY A 57 -36.01 -1.50 17.94
N VAL A 58 -34.82 -1.00 18.27
CA VAL A 58 -34.00 -1.52 19.37
C VAL A 58 -33.87 -0.50 20.48
N VAL A 59 -34.01 -0.96 21.73
CA VAL A 59 -33.85 -0.17 22.96
C VAL A 59 -32.91 -0.92 23.89
N VAL A 60 -32.05 -0.18 24.58
CA VAL A 60 -31.12 -0.73 25.57
C VAL A 60 -31.55 -0.33 26.97
N VAL A 61 -31.68 -1.30 27.86
CA VAL A 61 -31.84 -1.13 29.30
C VAL A 61 -30.50 -1.45 29.92
N ALA A 62 -29.76 -0.40 30.30
CA ALA A 62 -28.37 -0.50 30.69
C ALA A 62 -28.20 -0.59 32.20
N ILE A 63 -27.38 -1.55 32.62
CA ILE A 63 -26.92 -1.69 34.00
C ILE A 63 -25.61 -0.92 34.12
N GLY A 64 -25.67 0.25 34.74
CA GLY A 64 -24.54 1.17 34.86
C GLY A 64 -23.96 1.21 36.27
N GLU A 65 -22.99 2.11 36.47
CA GLU A 65 -22.36 2.33 37.79
C GLU A 65 -23.37 2.70 38.89
N GLU A 66 -24.37 3.53 38.58
CA GLU A 66 -25.39 3.94 39.55
C GLU A 66 -26.34 2.78 39.92
N THR A 67 -26.60 1.87 39.00
CA THR A 67 -27.34 0.63 39.27
C THR A 67 -26.55 -0.25 40.25
N LEU A 68 -25.26 -0.50 39.96
CA LEU A 68 -24.43 -1.42 40.75
C LEU A 68 -24.13 -0.92 42.16
N LYS A 69 -24.07 0.41 42.37
CA LYS A 69 -23.86 1.01 43.71
C LYS A 69 -24.97 0.67 44.72
N GLN A 70 -26.14 0.25 44.24
CA GLN A 70 -27.27 -0.11 45.11
C GLN A 70 -27.09 -1.48 45.76
N PHE A 71 -26.13 -2.29 45.27
CA PHE A 71 -25.92 -3.66 45.70
C PHE A 71 -24.58 -3.80 46.45
N PRO A 72 -24.49 -4.75 47.40
CA PRO A 72 -23.25 -5.00 48.13
C PRO A 72 -22.16 -5.67 47.28
N TYR A 73 -22.50 -6.18 46.09
CA TYR A 73 -21.60 -6.82 45.14
C TYR A 73 -21.90 -6.37 43.71
N ARG A 74 -20.89 -6.40 42.85
CA ARG A 74 -20.99 -6.01 41.42
C ARG A 74 -21.24 -7.18 40.49
N SER A 75 -20.74 -8.37 40.85
CA SER A 75 -20.87 -9.60 40.06
C SER A 75 -20.97 -10.81 41.00
N PRO A 76 -21.84 -11.79 40.72
CA PRO A 76 -22.88 -11.76 39.67
C PRO A 76 -23.90 -10.64 39.90
N ILE A 77 -24.61 -10.22 38.85
CA ILE A 77 -25.68 -9.22 38.98
C ILE A 77 -26.82 -9.79 39.83
N ASP A 78 -27.35 -8.98 40.76
CA ASP A 78 -28.46 -9.40 41.63
C ASP A 78 -29.67 -9.86 40.81
N ARG A 79 -30.08 -11.11 41.06
CA ARG A 79 -31.09 -11.83 40.27
C ARG A 79 -32.50 -11.33 40.55
N GLU A 80 -32.78 -10.92 41.78
CA GLU A 80 -34.08 -10.36 42.16
C GLU A 80 -34.28 -9.00 41.47
N PHE A 81 -33.23 -8.18 41.42
CA PHE A 81 -33.22 -6.95 40.64
C PHE A 81 -33.48 -7.21 39.15
N LEU A 82 -32.74 -8.13 38.53
CA LEU A 82 -32.97 -8.51 37.12
C LEU A 82 -34.39 -9.02 36.89
N ALA A 83 -34.96 -9.80 37.80
CA ALA A 83 -36.32 -10.28 37.71
C ALA A 83 -37.30 -9.10 37.69
N GLY A 84 -37.10 -8.12 38.56
CA GLY A 84 -37.88 -6.88 38.56
C GLY A 84 -37.79 -6.09 37.25
N VAL A 85 -36.60 -5.98 36.67
CA VAL A 85 -36.38 -5.30 35.38
C VAL A 85 -37.07 -6.05 34.24
N VAL A 86 -36.90 -7.38 34.15
CA VAL A 86 -37.54 -8.20 33.12
C VAL A 86 -39.06 -8.12 33.25
N ALA A 87 -39.61 -8.24 34.46
CA ALA A 87 -41.04 -8.12 34.70
C ALA A 87 -41.58 -6.73 34.32
N ALA A 88 -40.83 -5.65 34.61
CA ALA A 88 -41.20 -4.29 34.25
C ALA A 88 -41.25 -4.10 32.73
N VAL A 89 -40.21 -4.54 32.03
CA VAL A 89 -40.13 -4.46 30.56
C VAL A 89 -41.20 -5.34 29.91
N ALA A 90 -41.42 -6.55 30.42
CA ALA A 90 -42.40 -7.50 29.88
C ALA A 90 -43.85 -6.96 29.90
N LYS A 91 -44.21 -6.11 30.87
CA LYS A 91 -45.54 -5.46 30.92
C LYS A 91 -45.85 -4.65 29.66
N ALA A 92 -44.83 -4.09 29.02
CA ALA A 92 -44.98 -3.31 27.79
C ALA A 92 -45.17 -4.17 26.53
N ARG A 93 -45.03 -5.51 26.64
CA ARG A 93 -45.08 -6.46 25.51
C ARG A 93 -44.13 -6.09 24.37
N PRO A 94 -42.80 -6.05 24.63
CA PRO A 94 -41.82 -5.89 23.57
C PRO A 94 -41.88 -7.08 22.59
N LYS A 95 -41.29 -6.93 21.40
CA LYS A 95 -41.15 -8.02 20.42
C LYS A 95 -40.27 -9.15 20.94
N ALA A 96 -39.27 -8.81 21.75
CA ALA A 96 -38.30 -9.73 22.32
C ALA A 96 -37.52 -9.04 23.45
N ILE A 97 -37.10 -9.83 24.43
CA ILE A 97 -36.15 -9.40 25.47
C ILE A 97 -34.86 -10.20 25.30
N GLY A 98 -33.74 -9.52 25.10
CA GLY A 98 -32.41 -10.10 25.13
C GLY A 98 -31.71 -9.75 26.42
N ILE A 99 -31.19 -10.74 27.13
CA ILE A 99 -30.40 -10.55 28.34
C ILE A 99 -28.95 -10.85 28.02
N ASP A 100 -28.16 -9.80 27.83
CA ASP A 100 -26.72 -9.84 27.53
C ASP A 100 -25.91 -9.94 28.84
N ILE A 101 -26.17 -11.01 29.59
CA ILE A 101 -25.50 -11.35 30.84
C ILE A 101 -25.34 -12.86 30.90
N LEU A 102 -24.12 -13.35 31.14
CA LEU A 102 -23.88 -14.77 31.32
C LEU A 102 -24.34 -15.21 32.73
N PHE A 103 -25.22 -16.21 32.76
CA PHE A 103 -25.69 -16.84 34.00
C PHE A 103 -24.94 -18.14 34.22
N ASP A 104 -23.64 -18.04 34.43
CA ASP A 104 -22.67 -19.14 34.48
C ASP A 104 -22.46 -19.73 35.88
N GLN A 105 -23.01 -19.11 36.92
CA GLN A 105 -22.97 -19.65 38.29
C GLN A 105 -24.25 -19.35 39.07
N ALA A 106 -24.53 -20.22 40.05
CA ALA A 106 -25.59 -20.03 41.03
C ALA A 106 -25.27 -18.88 42.00
N THR A 107 -26.32 -18.23 42.50
CA THR A 107 -26.24 -17.17 43.50
C THR A 107 -27.06 -17.57 44.75
N GLU A 108 -28.06 -16.78 45.11
CA GLU A 108 -29.02 -17.08 46.16
C GLU A 108 -30.19 -17.86 45.56
N PRO A 109 -30.46 -19.12 45.99
CA PRO A 109 -31.44 -19.98 45.33
C PRO A 109 -32.85 -19.37 45.19
N ALA A 110 -33.26 -18.56 46.17
CA ALA A 110 -34.54 -17.86 46.11
C ALA A 110 -34.58 -16.80 45.00
N LYS A 111 -33.51 -16.04 44.82
CA LYS A 111 -33.40 -14.99 43.80
C LYS A 111 -33.19 -15.58 42.40
N ASP A 112 -32.36 -16.61 42.29
CA ASP A 112 -32.17 -17.38 41.06
C ASP A 112 -33.50 -17.97 40.56
N GLY A 113 -34.25 -18.58 41.49
CA GLY A 113 -35.57 -19.16 41.22
C GLY A 113 -36.61 -18.12 40.83
N GLU A 114 -36.59 -16.94 41.45
CA GLU A 114 -37.50 -15.84 41.10
C GLU A 114 -37.25 -15.31 39.69
N LEU A 115 -36.00 -15.07 39.30
CA LEU A 115 -35.68 -14.65 37.94
C LEU A 115 -36.06 -15.73 36.91
N ALA A 116 -35.75 -16.99 37.17
CA ALA A 116 -36.14 -18.09 36.29
C ALA A 116 -37.67 -18.18 36.14
N ARG A 117 -38.42 -18.01 37.23
CA ARG A 117 -39.90 -17.96 37.22
C ARG A 117 -40.42 -16.80 36.38
N VAL A 118 -39.89 -15.59 36.57
CA VAL A 118 -40.30 -14.40 35.81
C VAL A 118 -40.00 -14.56 34.33
N ILE A 119 -38.86 -15.14 33.97
CA ILE A 119 -38.51 -15.46 32.59
C ILE A 119 -39.52 -16.45 32.00
N ALA A 120 -39.81 -17.55 32.70
CA ALA A 120 -40.78 -18.55 32.25
C ALA A 120 -42.19 -17.95 32.08
N GLU A 121 -42.64 -17.10 33.00
CA GLU A 121 -43.92 -16.39 32.91
C GLU A 121 -43.96 -15.39 31.75
N THR A 122 -42.84 -14.71 31.48
CA THR A 122 -42.69 -13.78 30.36
C THR A 122 -42.82 -14.50 29.01
N VAL A 123 -42.10 -15.63 28.88
CA VAL A 123 -42.16 -16.49 27.69
C VAL A 123 -43.57 -17.09 27.53
N ALA A 124 -44.17 -17.61 28.60
CA ALA A 124 -45.54 -18.13 28.59
C ALA A 124 -46.58 -17.04 28.27
N GLY A 125 -46.31 -15.78 28.65
CA GLY A 125 -47.09 -14.59 28.30
C GLY A 125 -46.95 -14.14 26.84
N GLY A 126 -46.13 -14.83 26.04
CA GLY A 126 -45.94 -14.58 24.61
C GLY A 126 -44.84 -13.59 24.26
N VAL A 127 -44.00 -13.18 25.22
CA VAL A 127 -42.82 -12.34 24.97
C VAL A 127 -41.58 -13.23 24.96
N PRO A 128 -40.94 -13.44 23.80
CA PRO A 128 -39.73 -14.24 23.72
C PRO A 128 -38.57 -13.66 24.54
N VAL A 129 -37.80 -14.51 25.19
CA VAL A 129 -36.59 -14.14 25.95
C VAL A 129 -35.38 -14.91 25.38
N VAL A 130 -34.31 -14.21 25.01
CA VAL A 130 -32.98 -14.82 24.75
C VAL A 130 -32.04 -14.45 25.89
N ILE A 131 -31.31 -15.44 26.38
CA ILE A 131 -30.21 -15.23 27.33
C ILE A 131 -28.88 -15.45 26.59
N ALA A 132 -27.92 -14.59 26.86
CA ALA A 132 -26.54 -14.75 26.41
C ALA A 132 -25.97 -16.09 26.86
N ASN A 133 -25.30 -16.76 25.93
CA ASN A 133 -24.63 -18.03 26.15
C ASN A 133 -23.15 -17.93 25.79
N ALA A 134 -22.36 -18.82 26.36
CA ALA A 134 -20.94 -19.01 26.11
C ALA A 134 -20.57 -20.46 26.45
N MET A 135 -19.53 -20.99 25.81
CA MET A 135 -19.07 -22.36 26.06
C MET A 135 -17.62 -22.41 26.55
N GLU A 136 -17.06 -23.61 26.67
CA GLU A 136 -15.68 -23.81 27.13
C GLU A 136 -14.66 -23.10 26.23
N GLU A 137 -14.89 -23.04 24.91
CA GLU A 137 -13.99 -22.31 24.00
C GLU A 137 -14.01 -20.80 24.19
N ASP A 138 -15.05 -20.27 24.85
CA ASP A 138 -15.16 -18.85 25.23
C ASP A 138 -14.58 -18.58 26.64
N GLY A 139 -14.08 -19.62 27.32
CA GLY A 139 -13.36 -19.51 28.59
C GLY A 139 -14.14 -19.95 29.83
N LEU A 140 -15.29 -20.59 29.69
CA LEU A 140 -16.06 -21.17 30.80
C LEU A 140 -15.54 -22.58 31.15
N ASP A 141 -15.73 -23.01 32.39
CA ASP A 141 -15.55 -24.42 32.77
C ASP A 141 -16.83 -25.26 32.54
N ALA A 142 -16.68 -26.59 32.54
CA ALA A 142 -17.79 -27.52 32.26
C ALA A 142 -19.01 -27.31 33.19
N LYS A 143 -18.78 -26.96 34.47
CA LYS A 143 -19.88 -26.75 35.42
C LYS A 143 -20.59 -25.43 35.16
N GLN A 144 -19.84 -24.40 34.76
CA GLN A 144 -20.39 -23.12 34.35
C GLN A 144 -21.29 -23.27 33.12
N VAL A 145 -20.82 -24.03 32.11
CA VAL A 145 -21.61 -24.33 30.91
C VAL A 145 -22.87 -25.14 31.26
N GLU A 146 -22.75 -26.17 32.10
CA GLU A 146 -23.89 -26.98 32.55
C GLU A 146 -24.94 -26.14 33.30
N TRP A 147 -24.50 -25.26 34.22
CA TRP A 147 -25.38 -24.36 34.94
C TRP A 147 -26.08 -23.36 34.00
N LEU A 148 -25.33 -22.72 33.11
CA LEU A 148 -25.88 -21.75 32.15
C LEU A 148 -26.93 -22.39 31.24
N ASN A 149 -26.65 -23.59 30.73
CA ASN A 149 -27.56 -24.33 29.86
C ASN A 149 -28.81 -24.84 30.61
N SER A 150 -28.71 -25.12 31.91
CA SER A 150 -29.86 -25.58 32.72
C SER A 150 -30.70 -24.46 33.34
N TYR A 151 -30.15 -23.25 33.48
CA TYR A 151 -30.81 -22.12 34.16
C TYR A 151 -31.93 -21.47 33.34
N ALA A 152 -33.19 -21.48 33.77
CA ALA A 152 -34.33 -20.92 32.99
C ALA A 152 -34.47 -21.57 31.58
N PRO A 153 -34.85 -22.86 31.51
CA PRO A 153 -34.91 -23.65 30.27
C PRO A 153 -35.95 -23.17 29.26
N GLU A 154 -36.94 -22.38 29.69
CA GLU A 154 -37.97 -21.80 28.82
C GLU A 154 -37.42 -20.66 27.94
N ALA A 155 -36.31 -20.04 28.34
CA ALA A 155 -35.68 -19.01 27.53
C ALA A 155 -34.76 -19.60 26.45
N PHE A 156 -34.71 -18.92 25.32
CA PHE A 156 -33.80 -19.26 24.25
C PHE A 156 -32.37 -18.86 24.60
N ARG A 157 -31.41 -19.47 23.91
CA ARG A 157 -29.97 -19.21 24.06
C ARG A 157 -29.38 -18.72 22.76
N GLY A 158 -28.42 -17.80 22.87
CA GLY A 158 -27.59 -17.44 21.74
C GLY A 158 -26.21 -16.98 22.23
N LEU A 159 -25.19 -17.33 21.46
CA LEU A 159 -23.79 -17.09 21.83
C LEU A 159 -23.49 -15.58 21.79
N ALA A 160 -23.08 -15.00 22.91
CA ALA A 160 -22.72 -13.58 23.02
C ALA A 160 -21.30 -13.27 22.48
N THR A 161 -20.71 -14.19 21.72
CA THR A 161 -19.39 -14.04 21.14
C THR A 161 -19.35 -12.89 20.14
N LEU A 162 -18.42 -11.95 20.34
CA LEU A 162 -18.10 -10.90 19.36
C LEU A 162 -16.88 -11.31 18.53
N ALA A 163 -17.01 -11.27 17.20
CA ALA A 163 -15.94 -11.64 16.28
C ALA A 163 -14.87 -10.53 16.19
N ARG A 164 -13.85 -10.63 17.06
CA ARG A 164 -12.70 -9.72 17.09
C ARG A 164 -11.70 -10.07 15.99
N ASP A 165 -11.23 -9.06 15.27
CA ASP A 165 -10.13 -9.24 14.31
C ASP A 165 -8.84 -9.66 15.05
N ARG A 166 -8.10 -10.61 14.45
CA ARG A 166 -6.91 -11.21 15.09
C ARG A 166 -5.73 -10.26 15.19
N PHE A 167 -5.69 -9.18 14.42
CA PHE A 167 -4.57 -8.25 14.36
C PHE A 167 -4.72 -7.06 15.31
N ASP A 168 -5.93 -6.50 15.43
CA ASP A 168 -6.19 -5.27 16.19
C ASP A 168 -7.35 -5.37 17.19
N GLY A 169 -8.04 -6.52 17.23
CA GLY A 169 -9.14 -6.77 18.16
C GLY A 169 -10.45 -6.07 17.81
N VAL A 170 -10.49 -5.23 16.76
CA VAL A 170 -11.68 -4.47 16.36
C VAL A 170 -12.78 -5.43 15.91
N VAL A 171 -14.01 -5.17 16.34
CA VAL A 171 -15.18 -5.98 15.96
C VAL A 171 -15.72 -5.47 14.62
N ARG A 172 -15.49 -6.25 13.54
CA ARG A 172 -15.91 -5.90 12.15
C ARG A 172 -16.83 -6.92 11.51
N GLU A 173 -16.87 -8.13 12.06
CA GLU A 173 -17.61 -9.25 11.49
C GLU A 173 -18.77 -9.63 12.40
N ILE A 174 -19.84 -10.10 11.78
CA ILE A 174 -20.95 -10.72 12.48
C ILE A 174 -20.52 -12.14 12.88
N PHE A 175 -20.71 -12.50 14.15
CA PHE A 175 -20.60 -13.90 14.58
C PHE A 175 -21.93 -14.61 14.29
N PRO A 176 -22.01 -15.51 13.29
CA PRO A 176 -23.29 -16.14 12.92
C PRO A 176 -23.76 -17.18 13.95
N GLY A 177 -22.83 -17.72 14.73
CA GLY A 177 -23.01 -18.91 15.55
C GLY A 177 -21.91 -19.93 15.27
N ARG A 178 -22.00 -21.08 15.93
CA ARG A 178 -21.12 -22.23 15.66
C ARG A 178 -21.87 -23.54 15.87
N GLU A 179 -21.30 -24.61 15.32
CA GLU A 179 -21.79 -25.97 15.54
C GLU A 179 -21.16 -26.51 16.83
N GLU A 180 -21.97 -27.14 17.67
CA GLU A 180 -21.61 -27.75 18.94
C GLU A 180 -22.36 -29.07 19.09
N ASP A 181 -21.65 -30.17 19.35
CA ASP A 181 -22.21 -31.53 19.47
C ASP A 181 -23.17 -31.94 18.32
N GLY A 182 -22.90 -31.43 17.11
CA GLY A 182 -23.72 -31.67 15.92
C GLY A 182 -25.02 -30.84 15.84
N GLN A 183 -25.18 -29.87 16.72
CA GLN A 183 -26.27 -28.88 16.71
C GLN A 183 -25.74 -27.47 16.44
N TRP A 184 -26.50 -26.69 15.67
CA TRP A 184 -26.15 -25.30 15.41
C TRP A 184 -26.64 -24.41 16.55
N VAL A 185 -25.72 -23.68 17.18
CA VAL A 185 -26.02 -22.65 18.18
C VAL A 185 -25.80 -21.29 17.54
N ALA A 186 -26.90 -20.54 17.36
CA ALA A 186 -26.85 -19.22 16.75
C ALA A 186 -26.16 -18.19 17.66
N GLY A 187 -25.61 -17.14 17.05
CA GLY A 187 -25.20 -15.95 17.79
C GLY A 187 -26.39 -15.29 18.51
N PHE A 188 -26.12 -14.57 19.59
CA PHE A 188 -27.12 -13.93 20.46
C PHE A 188 -28.12 -13.07 19.69
N THR A 189 -27.62 -12.19 18.81
CA THR A 189 -28.47 -11.29 18.01
C THR A 189 -29.28 -12.02 16.94
N GLN A 190 -28.75 -13.11 16.38
CA GLN A 190 -29.45 -13.95 15.40
C GLN A 190 -30.59 -14.70 16.08
N ALA A 191 -30.34 -15.24 17.28
CA ALA A 191 -31.38 -15.86 18.10
C ALA A 191 -32.50 -14.87 18.42
N MET A 192 -32.17 -13.62 18.76
CA MET A 192 -33.17 -12.58 19.01
C MET A 192 -33.96 -12.16 17.77
N ALA A 193 -33.30 -12.04 16.62
CA ALA A 193 -33.94 -11.55 15.40
C ALA A 193 -34.91 -12.56 14.76
N GLY A 194 -34.69 -13.86 14.96
CA GLY A 194 -35.45 -14.92 14.28
C GLY A 194 -36.10 -16.00 15.16
N TYR A 195 -35.59 -16.23 16.38
CA TYR A 195 -35.92 -17.35 17.29
C TYR A 195 -35.86 -18.78 16.67
N PRO A 196 -35.51 -19.81 17.45
CA PRO A 196 -34.41 -20.73 17.13
C PRO A 196 -34.73 -21.82 16.10
N GLY A 197 -33.67 -22.36 15.51
CA GLY A 197 -33.70 -23.68 14.85
C GLY A 197 -33.41 -23.68 13.35
N GLN A 198 -33.07 -22.52 12.75
CA GLN A 198 -32.54 -22.48 11.39
C GLN A 198 -31.22 -21.71 11.37
N PRO A 199 -30.20 -22.21 10.65
CA PRO A 199 -28.98 -21.45 10.44
C PRO A 199 -29.34 -20.18 9.66
N ALA A 200 -29.49 -19.07 10.37
CA ALA A 200 -29.52 -17.75 9.78
C ALA A 200 -28.12 -17.51 9.21
N ASP A 201 -27.96 -17.78 7.91
CA ASP A 201 -26.76 -17.59 7.11
C ASP A 201 -25.42 -17.70 7.86
N THR A 202 -24.75 -18.84 7.72
CA THR A 202 -23.44 -19.10 8.34
C THR A 202 -22.30 -18.27 7.73
N SER A 203 -22.56 -17.44 6.71
CA SER A 203 -21.55 -16.58 6.12
C SER A 203 -21.11 -15.49 7.10
N ARG A 204 -19.79 -15.31 7.19
CA ARG A 204 -19.20 -14.17 7.90
C ARG A 204 -19.45 -12.91 7.10
N ARG A 205 -20.44 -12.12 7.53
CA ARG A 205 -20.77 -10.83 6.93
C ARG A 205 -20.09 -9.71 7.69
N THR A 206 -19.87 -8.60 6.99
CA THR A 206 -19.37 -7.37 7.59
C THR A 206 -20.48 -6.73 8.43
N MET A 207 -20.12 -6.32 9.63
CA MET A 207 -21.01 -5.60 10.54
C MET A 207 -21.22 -4.16 10.05
N VAL A 208 -22.48 -3.72 10.10
CA VAL A 208 -22.90 -2.36 9.85
C VAL A 208 -22.95 -1.61 11.17
N TYR A 209 -22.12 -0.58 11.29
CA TYR A 209 -22.23 0.40 12.36
C TYR A 209 -23.03 1.59 11.85
N TYR A 210 -24.15 1.86 12.54
CA TYR A 210 -24.93 3.07 12.34
C TYR A 210 -24.19 4.25 12.97
N ARG A 211 -24.23 5.40 12.31
CA ARG A 211 -23.47 6.59 12.73
C ARG A 211 -24.30 7.85 12.63
N THR A 212 -23.86 8.89 13.32
CA THR A 212 -24.33 10.27 13.10
C THR A 212 -23.66 10.88 11.87
N GLU A 213 -24.16 12.02 11.41
CA GLU A 213 -23.52 12.80 10.34
C GLU A 213 -22.09 13.25 10.72
N HIS A 214 -21.80 13.34 12.01
CA HIS A 214 -20.50 13.77 12.56
C HIS A 214 -19.51 12.62 12.82
N SER A 215 -19.74 11.43 12.23
CA SER A 215 -18.85 10.25 12.40
C SER A 215 -18.77 9.71 13.84
N GLU A 216 -19.82 9.93 14.62
CA GLU A 216 -19.98 9.32 15.94
C GLU A 216 -20.87 8.07 15.84
N PRO A 217 -20.67 7.06 16.70
CA PRO A 217 -21.59 5.92 16.76
C PRO A 217 -23.01 6.39 17.07
N PHE A 218 -24.00 5.75 16.43
CA PHE A 218 -25.39 6.05 16.71
C PHE A 218 -25.75 5.70 18.17
N ALA A 219 -26.34 6.66 18.87
CA ALA A 219 -26.81 6.46 20.24
C ALA A 219 -28.23 5.86 20.23
N PHE A 220 -28.32 4.55 20.45
CA PHE A 220 -29.61 3.88 20.67
C PHE A 220 -30.30 4.46 21.91
N PRO A 221 -31.65 4.49 21.96
CA PRO A 221 -32.36 4.83 23.18
C PRO A 221 -31.91 3.92 24.32
N GLN A 222 -31.29 4.52 25.33
CA GLN A 222 -30.67 3.81 26.44
C GLN A 222 -31.24 4.33 27.75
N TYR A 223 -31.71 3.42 28.59
CA TYR A 223 -32.35 3.75 29.86
C TYR A 223 -31.70 3.01 31.02
N PRO A 224 -31.50 3.64 32.19
CA PRO A 224 -30.98 2.96 33.37
C PRO A 224 -31.91 1.82 33.83
N ALA A 225 -31.35 0.65 34.11
CA ALA A 225 -32.10 -0.53 34.49
C ALA A 225 -32.94 -0.32 35.76
N GLU A 226 -32.42 0.41 36.75
CA GLU A 226 -33.12 0.75 38.00
C GLU A 226 -34.36 1.62 37.78
N SER A 227 -34.43 2.31 36.65
CA SER A 227 -35.58 3.15 36.30
C SER A 227 -36.64 2.40 35.51
N ALA A 228 -36.36 1.19 35.00
CA ALA A 228 -37.22 0.47 34.05
C ALA A 228 -38.68 0.33 34.51
N ALA A 229 -38.91 0.14 35.81
CA ALA A 229 -40.25 0.03 36.41
C ALA A 229 -41.08 1.32 36.36
N PHE A 230 -40.44 2.47 36.21
CA PHE A 230 -41.09 3.80 36.22
C PHE A 230 -41.17 4.44 34.83
N LEU A 231 -40.55 3.83 33.81
CA LEU A 231 -40.53 4.36 32.46
C LEU A 231 -41.84 4.07 31.73
N PRO A 232 -42.26 4.94 30.79
CA PRO A 232 -43.47 4.71 29.99
C PRO A 232 -43.40 3.40 29.20
N ALA A 233 -44.45 2.58 29.29
CA ALA A 233 -44.51 1.29 28.58
C ALA A 233 -44.37 1.43 27.05
N GLU A 234 -44.85 2.55 26.50
CA GLU A 234 -44.71 2.91 25.07
C GLU A 234 -43.25 2.99 24.59
N TRP A 235 -42.27 3.17 25.50
CA TRP A 235 -40.86 3.19 25.12
C TRP A 235 -40.31 1.79 24.83
N PHE A 236 -40.97 0.73 25.31
CA PHE A 236 -40.58 -0.67 25.12
C PHE A 236 -41.55 -1.45 24.20
N ALA A 237 -42.80 -0.99 24.08
CA ALA A 237 -43.82 -1.64 23.26
C ALA A 237 -43.38 -1.75 21.79
N ASP A 238 -43.58 -2.94 21.19
CA ASP A 238 -43.21 -3.26 19.81
C ASP A 238 -41.71 -3.07 19.47
N LYS A 239 -40.83 -2.97 20.47
CA LYS A 239 -39.37 -2.89 20.33
C LYS A 239 -38.69 -4.20 20.72
N TYR A 240 -37.47 -4.40 20.25
CA TYR A 240 -36.53 -5.36 20.80
C TYR A 240 -35.79 -4.69 21.95
N VAL A 241 -35.83 -5.28 23.13
CA VAL A 241 -35.21 -4.71 24.33
C VAL A 241 -33.99 -5.54 24.72
N LEU A 242 -32.82 -4.90 24.73
CA LEU A 242 -31.57 -5.48 25.19
C LEU A 242 -31.31 -5.04 26.63
N ILE A 243 -31.12 -5.98 27.54
CA ILE A 243 -30.73 -5.74 28.93
C ILE A 243 -29.27 -6.17 29.05
N GLY A 244 -28.37 -5.25 29.38
CA GLY A 244 -26.94 -5.55 29.44
C GLY A 244 -26.17 -4.52 30.22
N VAL A 245 -24.88 -4.79 30.40
CA VAL A 245 -23.98 -3.95 31.19
C VAL A 245 -23.41 -2.82 30.32
N ASP A 246 -23.41 -1.59 30.83
CA ASP A 246 -22.67 -0.46 30.24
C ASP A 246 -21.81 0.19 31.33
N LEU A 247 -20.56 -0.26 31.39
CA LEU A 247 -19.55 0.26 32.31
C LEU A 247 -18.41 0.92 31.53
N LYS A 248 -17.70 1.83 32.18
CA LYS A 248 -16.60 2.58 31.54
C LYS A 248 -15.34 1.73 31.32
N LEU A 249 -15.14 0.70 32.13
CA LEU A 249 -13.90 -0.08 32.17
C LEU A 249 -14.10 -1.57 31.84
N ASP A 250 -15.33 -2.06 31.93
CA ASP A 250 -15.66 -3.46 31.67
C ASP A 250 -16.48 -3.59 30.39
N ASP A 251 -16.28 -4.69 29.67
CA ASP A 251 -17.03 -5.08 28.47
C ASP A 251 -17.08 -4.01 27.35
N ARG A 252 -15.99 -3.27 27.18
CA ARG A 252 -15.81 -2.33 26.07
C ARG A 252 -14.94 -2.91 24.98
N HIS A 253 -15.40 -2.81 23.75
CA HIS A 253 -14.70 -3.37 22.60
C HIS A 253 -14.32 -2.30 21.60
N PRO A 254 -13.13 -2.44 20.96
CA PRO A 254 -12.73 -1.56 19.87
C PRO A 254 -13.65 -1.75 18.66
N THR A 255 -14.06 -0.63 18.07
CA THR A 255 -14.92 -0.57 16.88
C THR A 255 -14.27 0.33 15.82
N PRO A 256 -14.78 0.35 14.57
CA PRO A 256 -14.30 1.26 13.53
C PRO A 256 -14.22 2.74 13.93
N PHE A 257 -14.99 3.17 14.93
CA PHE A 257 -14.99 4.55 15.43
C PHE A 257 -13.73 4.94 16.22
N ILE A 258 -12.83 4.02 16.56
CA ILE A 258 -11.54 4.37 17.18
C ILE A 258 -10.72 5.30 16.30
N ILE A 259 -10.82 5.16 14.98
CA ILE A 259 -10.02 5.95 14.03
C ILE A 259 -10.33 7.45 14.12
N PRO A 260 -11.60 7.90 13.98
CA PRO A 260 -11.92 9.32 14.11
C PRO A 260 -11.99 9.82 15.56
N ASN A 261 -12.40 8.97 16.51
CA ASN A 261 -12.81 9.43 17.86
C ASN A 261 -11.83 9.03 18.97
N GLY A 262 -10.78 8.27 18.66
CA GLY A 262 -9.83 7.73 19.64
C GLY A 262 -10.41 6.62 20.51
N ILE A 263 -9.59 6.08 21.42
CA ILE A 263 -9.93 4.89 22.23
C ILE A 263 -11.11 5.17 23.18
N SER A 264 -11.19 6.36 23.77
CA SER A 264 -12.19 6.70 24.78
C SER A 264 -13.61 6.79 24.24
N ALA A 265 -13.79 7.25 23.00
CA ALA A 265 -15.09 7.43 22.37
C ALA A 265 -15.36 6.47 21.19
N GLY A 266 -14.34 5.77 20.70
CA GLY A 266 -14.46 4.76 19.65
C GLY A 266 -14.64 3.33 20.14
N THR A 267 -14.59 3.09 21.44
CA THR A 267 -14.98 1.81 22.05
C THR A 267 -16.46 1.81 22.43
N LEU A 268 -17.15 0.71 22.18
CA LEU A 268 -18.56 0.54 22.52
C LEU A 268 -18.75 -0.61 23.52
N PRO A 269 -19.74 -0.51 24.44
CA PRO A 269 -20.17 -1.65 25.26
C PRO A 269 -20.68 -2.81 24.40
N GLY A 270 -20.49 -4.06 24.85
CA GLY A 270 -20.95 -5.26 24.15
C GLY A 270 -22.44 -5.20 23.78
N VAL A 271 -23.29 -4.79 24.73
CA VAL A 271 -24.74 -4.64 24.51
C VAL A 271 -25.09 -3.64 23.41
N VAL A 272 -24.29 -2.58 23.23
CA VAL A 272 -24.51 -1.57 22.17
C VAL A 272 -24.06 -2.11 20.81
N ILE A 273 -22.99 -2.91 20.77
CA ILE A 273 -22.58 -3.64 19.56
C ILE A 273 -23.67 -4.62 19.13
N HIS A 274 -24.26 -5.35 20.09
CA HIS A 274 -25.43 -6.19 19.81
C HIS A 274 -26.64 -5.39 19.31
N ALA A 275 -26.85 -4.16 19.78
CA ALA A 275 -27.90 -3.28 19.25
C ALA A 275 -27.69 -2.93 17.78
N HIS A 276 -26.45 -2.57 17.38
CA HIS A 276 -26.09 -2.35 15.97
C HIS A 276 -26.32 -3.60 15.11
N LEU A 277 -25.84 -4.76 15.58
CA LEU A 277 -26.00 -6.05 14.89
C LEU A 277 -27.47 -6.43 14.72
N LEU A 278 -28.26 -6.33 15.78
CA LEU A 278 -29.68 -6.67 15.75
C LEU A 278 -30.41 -5.75 14.76
N GLN A 279 -30.16 -4.45 14.84
CA GLN A 279 -30.77 -3.49 13.93
C GLN A 279 -30.40 -3.75 12.46
N GLN A 280 -29.14 -4.12 12.19
CA GLN A 280 -28.68 -4.52 10.86
C GLN A 280 -29.50 -5.70 10.32
N ILE A 281 -29.71 -6.74 11.14
CA ILE A 281 -30.51 -7.91 10.77
C ILE A 281 -31.98 -7.51 10.51
N LEU A 282 -32.56 -6.67 11.37
CA LEU A 282 -33.96 -6.25 11.26
C LEU A 282 -34.24 -5.42 10.01
N ASN A 283 -33.30 -4.57 9.60
CA ASN A 283 -33.43 -3.74 8.41
C ASN A 283 -33.01 -4.49 7.12
N GLY A 284 -32.30 -5.61 7.24
CA GLY A 284 -31.64 -6.25 6.10
C GLY A 284 -30.48 -5.42 5.53
N ASP A 285 -29.88 -4.57 6.36
CA ASP A 285 -28.76 -3.72 5.98
C ASP A 285 -27.50 -4.58 5.79
N GLU A 286 -26.75 -4.34 4.71
CA GLU A 286 -25.61 -5.18 4.36
C GLU A 286 -24.52 -4.36 3.67
N VAL A 287 -23.28 -4.58 4.08
CA VAL A 287 -22.10 -4.18 3.30
C VAL A 287 -21.70 -5.34 2.41
N ARG A 288 -21.82 -5.16 1.09
CA ARG A 288 -21.49 -6.19 0.11
C ARG A 288 -20.04 -6.05 -0.32
N SER A 289 -19.30 -7.14 -0.27
CA SER A 289 -17.95 -7.18 -0.85
C SER A 289 -18.01 -7.67 -2.30
N LEU A 290 -17.19 -7.10 -3.18
CA LEU A 290 -17.06 -7.64 -4.54
C LEU A 290 -16.49 -9.06 -4.50
N ALA A 291 -17.08 -9.95 -5.29
CA ALA A 291 -16.55 -11.28 -5.48
C ALA A 291 -15.13 -11.21 -6.08
N TRP A 292 -14.25 -12.09 -5.61
CA TRP A 292 -12.85 -12.13 -6.04
C TRP A 292 -12.64 -12.22 -7.57
N PRO A 293 -13.49 -12.90 -8.39
CA PRO A 293 -13.28 -12.95 -9.84
C PRO A 293 -13.44 -11.57 -10.50
N LEU A 294 -14.41 -10.77 -10.02
CA LEU A 294 -14.63 -9.42 -10.52
C LEU A 294 -13.46 -8.50 -10.14
N LEU A 295 -12.95 -8.63 -8.91
CA LEU A 295 -11.74 -7.92 -8.48
C LEU A 295 -10.52 -8.29 -9.33
N ALA A 296 -10.32 -9.58 -9.61
CA ALA A 296 -9.25 -10.05 -10.48
C ALA A 296 -9.38 -9.52 -11.91
N ALA A 297 -10.61 -9.46 -12.45
CA ALA A 297 -10.88 -8.89 -13.77
C ALA A 297 -10.57 -7.38 -13.82
N LEU A 298 -11.04 -6.60 -12.84
CA LEU A 298 -10.76 -5.17 -12.74
C LEU A 298 -9.25 -4.90 -12.57
N GLY A 299 -8.58 -5.68 -11.72
CA GLY A 299 -7.12 -5.62 -11.55
C GLY A 299 -6.37 -5.93 -12.84
N SER A 300 -6.82 -6.92 -13.61
CA SER A 300 -6.25 -7.28 -14.91
C SER A 300 -6.40 -6.15 -15.93
N VAL A 301 -7.58 -5.53 -16.00
CA VAL A 301 -7.83 -4.37 -16.87
C VAL A 301 -6.92 -3.20 -16.49
N ALA A 302 -6.79 -2.89 -15.20
CA ALA A 302 -5.91 -1.83 -14.72
C ALA A 302 -4.42 -2.11 -15.02
N ALA A 303 -3.99 -3.38 -14.87
CA ALA A 303 -2.63 -3.80 -15.22
C ALA A 303 -2.37 -3.67 -16.74
N ILE A 304 -3.32 -4.06 -17.58
CA ILE A 304 -3.24 -3.90 -19.04
C ILE A 304 -3.18 -2.41 -19.43
N LEU A 305 -3.96 -1.55 -18.80
CA LEU A 305 -3.92 -0.10 -19.01
C LEU A 305 -2.56 0.50 -18.62
N CYS A 306 -2.00 0.10 -17.47
CA CYS A 306 -0.69 0.55 -17.05
C CYS A 306 0.43 0.07 -17.99
N TRP A 307 0.34 -1.19 -18.43
CA TRP A 307 1.23 -1.73 -19.46
C TRP A 307 1.11 -0.93 -20.76
N TRP A 308 -0.11 -0.65 -21.23
CA TRP A 308 -0.34 0.17 -22.41
C TRP A 308 0.25 1.58 -22.29
N ILE A 309 0.07 2.26 -21.15
CA ILE A 309 0.68 3.59 -20.88
C ILE A 309 2.21 3.51 -20.90
N ALA A 310 2.80 2.47 -20.30
CA ALA A 310 4.25 2.31 -20.22
C ALA A 310 4.92 2.23 -21.61
N TYR A 311 4.25 1.61 -22.58
CA TYR A 311 4.75 1.43 -23.96
C TYR A 311 4.36 2.58 -24.92
N ARG A 312 3.56 3.55 -24.48
CA ARG A 312 3.26 4.73 -25.30
C ARG A 312 4.46 5.67 -25.38
N PRO A 313 4.66 6.37 -26.52
CA PRO A 313 5.70 7.38 -26.70
C PRO A 313 5.33 8.69 -25.97
N LEU A 314 4.96 8.58 -24.71
CA LEU A 314 4.70 9.70 -23.82
C LEU A 314 6.02 10.13 -23.16
N PRO A 315 6.23 11.45 -22.94
CA PRO A 315 7.29 11.95 -22.08
C PRO A 315 7.33 11.19 -20.75
N ILE A 316 8.53 10.82 -20.30
CA ILE A 316 8.70 9.96 -19.12
C ILE A 316 8.07 10.57 -17.84
N LEU A 317 8.03 11.91 -17.77
CA LEU A 317 7.42 12.67 -16.69
C LEU A 317 5.88 12.59 -16.66
N LEU A 318 5.22 12.37 -17.80
CA LEU A 318 3.75 12.29 -17.87
C LEU A 318 3.19 10.91 -17.48
N LYS A 319 4.02 9.85 -17.56
CA LYS A 319 3.63 8.48 -17.19
C LYS A 319 3.21 8.34 -15.72
N PRO A 320 3.99 8.79 -14.72
CA PRO A 320 3.57 8.70 -13.32
C PRO A 320 2.32 9.52 -13.03
N VAL A 321 2.15 10.69 -13.68
CA VAL A 321 0.94 11.51 -13.54
C VAL A 321 -0.30 10.78 -14.04
N ALA A 322 -0.22 10.17 -15.23
CA ALA A 322 -1.33 9.41 -15.81
C ALA A 322 -1.72 8.20 -14.94
N ILE A 323 -0.73 7.48 -14.42
CA ILE A 323 -0.95 6.29 -13.56
C ILE A 323 -1.54 6.72 -12.22
N THR A 324 -1.03 7.78 -11.61
CA THR A 324 -1.57 8.32 -10.36
C THR A 324 -3.01 8.81 -10.55
N GLY A 325 -3.31 9.50 -11.65
CA GLY A 325 -4.67 9.93 -11.97
C GLY A 325 -5.65 8.76 -12.15
N LEU A 326 -5.21 7.67 -12.81
CA LEU A 326 -6.00 6.46 -12.95
C LEU A 326 -6.27 5.80 -11.59
N LEU A 327 -5.24 5.69 -10.73
CA LEU A 327 -5.40 5.16 -9.38
C LEU A 327 -6.36 6.03 -8.55
N MET A 328 -6.21 7.35 -8.57
CA MET A 328 -7.13 8.26 -7.89
C MET A 328 -8.57 8.09 -8.34
N LEU A 329 -8.81 7.85 -9.64
CA LEU A 329 -10.14 7.55 -10.16
C LEU A 329 -10.69 6.23 -9.61
N VAL A 330 -9.87 5.17 -9.52
CA VAL A 330 -10.27 3.89 -8.91
C VAL A 330 -10.63 4.08 -7.43
N TRP A 331 -9.83 4.84 -6.68
CA TRP A 331 -10.10 5.16 -5.27
C TRP A 331 -11.39 5.96 -5.11
N LEU A 332 -11.64 6.94 -5.99
CA LEU A 332 -12.88 7.72 -5.99
C LEU A 332 -14.10 6.83 -6.28
N ILE A 333 -14.00 5.92 -7.25
CA ILE A 333 -15.07 4.96 -7.57
C ILE A 333 -15.32 4.02 -6.40
N ALA A 334 -14.27 3.50 -5.75
CA ALA A 334 -14.41 2.65 -4.57
C ALA A 334 -15.09 3.39 -3.40
N TRP A 335 -14.66 4.62 -3.12
CA TRP A 335 -15.28 5.46 -2.09
C TRP A 335 -16.76 5.78 -2.40
N LEU A 336 -17.09 6.12 -3.65
CA LEU A 336 -18.48 6.33 -4.08
C LEU A 336 -19.31 5.05 -3.99
N SER A 337 -18.74 3.90 -4.34
CA SER A 337 -19.40 2.60 -4.26
C SER A 337 -19.75 2.24 -2.82
N TYR A 338 -18.83 2.49 -1.88
CA TYR A 338 -19.10 2.27 -0.46
C TYR A 338 -20.13 3.27 0.08
N SER A 339 -19.88 4.57 -0.11
CA SER A 339 -20.70 5.64 0.49
C SER A 339 -22.12 5.75 -0.05
N ARG A 340 -22.38 5.27 -1.28
CA ARG A 340 -23.73 5.33 -1.89
C ARG A 340 -24.43 3.98 -1.94
N LEU A 341 -23.70 2.89 -2.08
CA LEU A 341 -24.27 1.56 -2.35
C LEU A 341 -23.92 0.52 -1.28
N ALA A 342 -23.15 0.89 -0.24
CA ALA A 342 -22.60 -0.03 0.75
C ALA A 342 -21.79 -1.18 0.12
N ILE A 343 -21.13 -0.91 -1.01
CA ILE A 343 -20.28 -1.89 -1.69
C ILE A 343 -18.82 -1.65 -1.34
N HIS A 344 -18.21 -2.61 -0.63
CA HIS A 344 -16.80 -2.59 -0.26
C HIS A 344 -15.93 -3.14 -1.41
N VAL A 345 -15.02 -2.30 -1.90
CA VAL A 345 -14.05 -2.61 -2.94
C VAL A 345 -12.65 -2.56 -2.31
N PRO A 346 -11.94 -3.70 -2.14
CA PRO A 346 -10.59 -3.66 -1.62
C PRO A 346 -9.62 -3.03 -2.64
N VAL A 347 -9.00 -1.90 -2.28
CA VAL A 347 -8.19 -1.10 -3.21
C VAL A 347 -6.71 -1.04 -2.83
N VAL A 348 -6.33 -1.38 -1.60
CA VAL A 348 -4.95 -1.24 -1.12
C VAL A 348 -4.01 -2.19 -1.86
N ALA A 349 -4.31 -3.50 -1.84
CA ALA A 349 -3.44 -4.49 -2.49
C ALA A 349 -3.29 -4.23 -4.01
N PRO A 350 -4.39 -4.00 -4.78
CA PRO A 350 -4.26 -3.65 -6.20
C PRO A 350 -3.46 -2.38 -6.43
N THR A 351 -3.62 -1.34 -5.60
CA THR A 351 -2.88 -0.07 -5.72
C THR A 351 -1.39 -0.27 -5.52
N VAL A 352 -0.99 -1.00 -4.47
CA VAL A 352 0.41 -1.31 -4.21
C VAL A 352 1.00 -2.07 -5.39
N VAL A 353 0.31 -3.10 -5.89
CA VAL A 353 0.78 -3.91 -7.02
C VAL A 353 0.93 -3.09 -8.29
N ILE A 354 -0.11 -2.36 -8.68
CA ILE A 354 -0.12 -1.54 -9.90
C ILE A 354 0.94 -0.45 -9.81
N GLY A 355 1.02 0.26 -8.69
CA GLY A 355 2.02 1.30 -8.46
C GLY A 355 3.44 0.76 -8.49
N GLY A 356 3.70 -0.38 -7.85
CA GLY A 356 5.01 -1.04 -7.84
C GLY A 356 5.44 -1.51 -9.23
N VAL A 357 4.55 -2.15 -9.99
CA VAL A 357 4.83 -2.58 -11.37
C VAL A 357 5.06 -1.37 -12.28
N ALA A 358 4.23 -0.34 -12.18
CA ALA A 358 4.39 0.90 -12.93
C ALA A 358 5.74 1.60 -12.65
N ALA A 359 6.11 1.70 -11.37
CA ALA A 359 7.38 2.28 -10.96
C ALA A 359 8.56 1.47 -11.51
N LEU A 360 8.49 0.13 -11.43
CA LEU A 360 9.51 -0.76 -11.96
C LEU A 360 9.68 -0.62 -13.48
N LEU A 361 8.57 -0.64 -14.24
CA LEU A 361 8.61 -0.49 -15.70
C LEU A 361 9.17 0.88 -16.11
N THR A 362 8.79 1.95 -15.39
CA THR A 362 9.31 3.30 -15.64
C THR A 362 10.80 3.39 -15.34
N PHE A 363 11.26 2.76 -14.26
CA PHE A 363 12.69 2.67 -13.91
C PHE A 363 13.49 1.90 -14.96
N LEU A 364 12.98 0.75 -15.43
CA LEU A 364 13.64 -0.04 -16.48
C LEU A 364 13.71 0.72 -17.80
N ALA A 365 12.65 1.44 -18.17
CA ALA A 365 12.63 2.30 -19.35
C ALA A 365 13.65 3.45 -19.23
N TRP A 366 13.72 4.10 -18.08
CA TRP A 366 14.71 5.15 -17.80
C TRP A 366 16.15 4.63 -17.86
N LYS A 367 16.41 3.45 -17.28
CA LYS A 367 17.73 2.83 -17.31
C LYS A 367 18.17 2.53 -18.74
N ARG A 368 17.25 1.99 -19.57
CA ARG A 368 17.51 1.72 -20.99
C ARG A 368 17.85 3.00 -21.76
N ASP A 369 17.06 4.05 -21.61
CA ASP A 369 17.32 5.34 -22.28
C ASP A 369 18.66 5.94 -21.84
N SER A 370 19.00 5.81 -20.56
CA SER A 370 20.28 6.27 -20.00
C SER A 370 21.48 5.47 -20.52
N ASP A 371 21.35 4.15 -20.64
CA ASP A 371 22.39 3.26 -21.16
C ASP A 371 22.62 3.49 -22.67
N GLU A 372 21.53 3.66 -23.45
CA GLU A 372 21.60 4.00 -24.87
C GLU A 372 22.30 5.36 -25.07
N ARG A 373 21.96 6.39 -24.29
CA ARG A 373 22.64 7.71 -24.32
C ARG A 373 24.12 7.61 -23.98
N ARG A 374 24.48 6.85 -22.95
CA ARG A 374 25.88 6.69 -22.52
C ARG A 374 26.69 5.91 -23.56
N PHE A 375 26.09 4.91 -24.19
CA PHE A 375 26.70 4.18 -25.30
C PHE A 375 26.96 5.11 -26.49
N LEU A 376 25.97 5.91 -26.90
CA LEU A 376 26.12 6.89 -27.97
C LEU A 376 27.22 7.91 -27.64
N GLN A 377 27.21 8.50 -26.43
CA GLN A 377 28.27 9.42 -25.99
C GLN A 377 29.66 8.79 -26.12
N ARG A 378 29.86 7.57 -25.58
CA ARG A 378 31.16 6.87 -25.65
C ARG A 378 31.59 6.55 -27.07
N ALA A 379 30.65 6.12 -27.92
CA ALA A 379 30.94 5.81 -29.31
C ALA A 379 31.35 7.07 -30.08
N PHE A 380 30.69 8.20 -29.86
CA PHE A 380 31.02 9.47 -30.54
C PHE A 380 32.29 10.13 -29.99
N SER A 381 32.60 10.01 -28.69
CA SER A 381 33.85 10.54 -28.10
C SER A 381 35.13 9.96 -28.71
N GLN A 382 35.05 8.82 -29.41
CA GLN A 382 36.19 8.23 -30.12
C GLN A 382 36.46 8.88 -31.49
N TYR A 383 35.51 9.66 -32.03
CA TYR A 383 35.58 10.22 -33.39
C TYR A 383 35.45 11.75 -33.44
N VAL A 384 34.98 12.38 -32.36
CA VAL A 384 34.81 13.83 -32.26
C VAL A 384 35.18 14.30 -30.85
N SER A 385 35.72 15.51 -30.74
CA SER A 385 36.15 16.07 -29.46
C SER A 385 34.98 16.13 -28.46
N PRO A 386 35.22 16.02 -27.14
CA PRO A 386 34.17 16.02 -26.11
C PRO A 386 33.21 17.22 -26.22
N ALA A 387 33.73 18.39 -26.58
CA ALA A 387 32.95 19.61 -26.78
C ALA A 387 31.91 19.49 -27.92
N ILE A 388 32.24 18.77 -29.00
CA ILE A 388 31.31 18.51 -30.11
C ILE A 388 30.25 17.49 -29.66
N VAL A 389 30.63 16.44 -28.93
CA VAL A 389 29.69 15.43 -28.42
C VAL A 389 28.65 16.07 -27.50
N ASP A 390 29.08 16.90 -26.56
CA ASP A 390 28.18 17.58 -25.62
C ASP A 390 27.22 18.53 -26.35
N THR A 391 27.69 19.22 -27.38
CA THR A 391 26.87 20.10 -28.22
C THR A 391 25.83 19.31 -29.03
N ILE A 392 26.21 18.17 -29.62
CA ILE A 392 25.31 17.29 -30.39
C ILE A 392 24.26 16.64 -29.49
N VAL A 393 24.64 16.23 -28.28
CA VAL A 393 23.72 15.64 -27.30
C VAL A 393 22.72 16.67 -26.79
N ALA A 394 23.14 17.92 -26.62
CA ALA A 394 22.29 19.02 -26.19
C ALA A 394 21.32 19.48 -27.29
N ASP A 395 21.77 19.53 -28.54
CA ASP A 395 20.96 19.92 -29.70
C ASP A 395 21.36 19.12 -30.95
N PRO A 396 20.65 18.01 -31.26
CA PRO A 396 20.93 17.16 -32.42
C PRO A 396 20.79 17.90 -33.76
N ASP A 397 19.95 18.95 -33.82
CA ASP A 397 19.66 19.71 -35.04
C ASP A 397 20.68 20.85 -35.28
N SER A 398 21.53 21.15 -34.28
CA SER A 398 22.62 22.14 -34.40
C SER A 398 23.74 21.69 -35.36
N LEU A 399 23.80 20.39 -35.67
CA LEU A 399 24.75 19.77 -36.58
C LEU A 399 24.39 20.12 -38.03
N LYS A 400 24.60 21.38 -38.41
CA LYS A 400 24.50 21.81 -39.81
C LYS A 400 25.63 21.16 -40.60
N LEU A 401 25.29 20.07 -41.29
CA LEU A 401 26.13 19.42 -42.30
C LEU A 401 26.35 20.39 -43.49
N GLY A 402 27.26 21.33 -43.32
CA GLY A 402 27.69 22.29 -44.31
C GLY A 402 29.04 22.88 -43.92
N GLY A 403 29.91 23.14 -44.90
CA GLY A 403 31.19 23.81 -44.65
C GLY A 403 30.99 25.32 -44.51
N GLU A 404 31.53 25.91 -43.46
CA GLU A 404 31.66 27.36 -43.34
C GLU A 404 33.09 27.80 -43.70
N ARG A 405 33.22 28.98 -44.34
CA ARG A 405 34.54 29.61 -44.49
C ARG A 405 34.88 30.31 -43.19
N ARG A 406 35.92 29.85 -42.50
CA ARG A 406 36.45 30.47 -41.29
C ARG A 406 37.97 30.63 -41.40
N THR A 407 38.48 31.70 -40.80
CA THR A 407 39.93 31.85 -40.59
C THR A 407 40.37 30.94 -39.46
N ILE A 408 41.20 29.96 -39.80
CA ILE A 408 41.81 29.01 -38.87
C ILE A 408 43.33 29.20 -38.89
N THR A 409 44.02 28.81 -37.81
CA THR A 409 45.49 28.70 -37.80
C THR A 409 45.87 27.23 -37.80
N CYS A 410 46.59 26.79 -38.83
CA CYS A 410 46.99 25.39 -38.99
C CYS A 410 48.41 25.17 -38.49
N VAL A 411 48.63 24.05 -37.79
CA VAL A 411 49.95 23.60 -37.35
C VAL A 411 50.22 22.24 -37.97
N PHE A 412 51.38 22.14 -38.64
CA PHE A 412 51.86 20.93 -39.29
C PHE A 412 53.16 20.52 -38.63
N THR A 413 53.30 19.23 -38.30
CA THR A 413 54.60 18.66 -37.90
C THR A 413 55.12 17.73 -38.97
N ASP A 414 56.42 17.52 -39.00
CA ASP A 414 57.07 16.55 -39.89
C ASP A 414 58.43 16.16 -39.28
N LEU A 415 58.78 14.88 -39.28
CA LEU A 415 60.02 14.42 -38.68
C LEU A 415 61.10 14.27 -39.74
N GLU A 416 62.21 15.00 -39.57
CA GLU A 416 63.30 14.97 -40.52
C GLU A 416 63.90 13.56 -40.65
N GLY A 417 64.04 13.07 -41.89
CA GLY A 417 64.72 11.82 -42.17
C GLY A 417 63.99 10.57 -41.65
N PHE A 418 62.70 10.67 -41.30
CA PHE A 418 61.93 9.53 -40.76
C PHE A 418 61.95 8.31 -41.68
N THR A 419 61.86 8.50 -43.01
CA THR A 419 61.93 7.39 -43.97
C THR A 419 63.21 6.58 -43.82
N SER A 420 64.38 7.25 -43.80
CA SER A 420 65.67 6.58 -43.62
C SER A 420 65.83 5.97 -42.23
N PHE A 421 65.27 6.60 -41.20
CA PHE A 421 65.24 6.05 -39.84
C PHE A 421 64.39 4.76 -39.77
N SER A 422 63.23 4.74 -40.43
CA SER A 422 62.32 3.59 -40.49
C SER A 422 62.87 2.42 -41.32
N GLU A 423 63.84 2.64 -42.20
CA GLU A 423 64.50 1.55 -42.94
C GLU A 423 65.58 0.84 -42.09
N SER A 424 66.01 1.46 -40.98
CA SER A 424 67.13 0.98 -40.15
C SER A 424 66.72 0.14 -38.93
N LEU A 425 65.43 -0.04 -38.69
CA LEU A 425 64.86 -0.71 -37.51
C LEU A 425 63.88 -1.82 -37.92
N ALA A 426 63.61 -2.77 -37.02
CA ALA A 426 62.59 -3.79 -37.28
C ALA A 426 61.17 -3.17 -37.26
N PRO A 427 60.22 -3.67 -38.08
CA PRO A 427 58.87 -3.11 -38.18
C PRO A 427 58.14 -2.99 -36.84
N GLU A 428 58.30 -3.97 -35.94
CA GLU A 428 57.67 -3.99 -34.62
C GLU A 428 58.23 -2.91 -33.69
N GLU A 429 59.54 -2.63 -33.80
CA GLU A 429 60.23 -1.62 -32.98
C GLU A 429 59.88 -0.20 -33.43
N ILE A 430 59.78 0.02 -34.75
CA ILE A 430 59.36 1.31 -35.32
C ILE A 430 57.91 1.61 -34.98
N ALA A 431 57.01 0.61 -35.10
CA ALA A 431 55.60 0.80 -34.80
C ALA A 431 55.40 1.19 -33.32
N GLY A 432 56.10 0.54 -32.39
CA GLY A 432 56.05 0.90 -30.97
C GLY A 432 56.57 2.31 -30.70
N LEU A 433 57.70 2.68 -31.30
CA LEU A 433 58.31 3.98 -31.13
C LEU A 433 57.48 5.12 -31.75
N LEU A 434 56.95 4.89 -32.96
CA LEU A 434 56.12 5.85 -33.66
C LEU A 434 54.81 6.09 -32.90
N ASN A 435 54.18 5.04 -32.37
CA ASN A 435 53.00 5.19 -31.53
C ASN A 435 53.32 5.99 -30.26
N GLU A 436 54.43 5.71 -29.58
CA GLU A 436 54.84 6.48 -28.40
C GLU A 436 55.05 7.98 -28.72
N TYR A 437 55.70 8.27 -29.84
CA TYR A 437 55.92 9.63 -30.31
C TYR A 437 54.60 10.34 -30.69
N LEU A 438 53.76 9.69 -31.50
CA LEU A 438 52.49 10.23 -31.97
C LEU A 438 51.48 10.41 -30.83
N ASP A 439 51.40 9.49 -29.87
CA ASP A 439 50.50 9.59 -28.72
C ASP A 439 50.83 10.82 -27.87
N ARG A 440 52.12 11.00 -27.55
CA ARG A 440 52.59 12.17 -26.79
C ARG A 440 52.41 13.46 -27.58
N MET A 441 52.64 13.43 -28.89
CA MET A 441 52.43 14.59 -29.77
C MET A 441 50.94 14.98 -29.85
N CYS A 442 50.04 14.02 -30.04
CA CYS A 442 48.60 14.26 -30.04
C CYS A 442 48.12 14.86 -28.71
N ASN A 443 48.66 14.40 -27.58
CA ASN A 443 48.34 14.97 -26.27
C ASN A 443 48.69 16.46 -26.18
N LEU A 444 49.83 16.90 -26.75
CA LEU A 444 50.19 18.31 -26.78
C LEU A 444 49.17 19.15 -27.58
N PHE A 445 48.69 18.63 -28.72
CA PHE A 445 47.64 19.29 -29.50
C PHE A 445 46.34 19.42 -28.69
N VAL A 446 45.92 18.36 -28.00
CA VAL A 446 44.71 18.37 -27.16
C VAL A 446 44.85 19.30 -25.96
N GLU A 447 45.98 19.29 -25.27
CA GLU A 447 46.27 20.15 -24.11
C GLU A 447 46.34 21.63 -24.49
N ALA A 448 46.86 21.94 -25.68
CA ALA A 448 46.87 23.30 -26.21
C ALA A 448 45.48 23.79 -26.66
N GLY A 449 44.49 22.89 -26.76
CA GLY A 449 43.14 23.21 -27.24
C GLY A 449 43.02 23.24 -28.77
N ALA A 450 43.91 22.56 -29.49
CA ALA A 450 43.83 22.38 -30.93
C ALA A 450 42.89 21.23 -31.30
N THR A 451 42.27 21.32 -32.48
CA THR A 451 41.55 20.21 -33.11
C THR A 451 42.50 19.48 -34.05
N ILE A 452 42.68 18.16 -33.85
CA ILE A 452 43.50 17.33 -34.74
C ILE A 452 42.68 17.02 -36.00
N ASP A 453 43.22 17.35 -37.18
CA ASP A 453 42.62 17.03 -38.48
C ASP A 453 42.96 15.59 -38.87
N LYS A 454 44.26 15.27 -38.90
CA LYS A 454 44.75 13.94 -39.24
C LYS A 454 46.20 13.73 -38.81
N VAL A 455 46.58 12.46 -38.76
CA VAL A 455 47.97 12.00 -38.66
C VAL A 455 48.38 11.42 -40.01
N VAL A 456 49.53 11.84 -40.55
CA VAL A 456 50.06 11.40 -41.85
C VAL A 456 51.47 10.85 -41.66
N GLY A 457 51.59 9.53 -41.47
CA GLY A 457 52.89 8.92 -41.18
C GLY A 457 53.43 9.39 -39.84
N ASP A 458 54.51 10.17 -39.88
CA ASP A 458 55.22 10.79 -38.76
C ASP A 458 54.77 12.23 -38.43
N ALA A 459 53.81 12.75 -39.21
CA ALA A 459 53.27 14.10 -39.08
C ALA A 459 51.92 14.11 -38.35
N VAL A 460 51.72 15.12 -37.50
CA VAL A 460 50.42 15.49 -36.92
C VAL A 460 50.00 16.83 -37.48
N VAL A 461 48.77 16.88 -38.00
CA VAL A 461 48.15 18.09 -38.53
C VAL A 461 46.96 18.45 -37.66
N GLY A 462 46.95 19.67 -37.16
CA GLY A 462 45.85 20.21 -36.38
C GLY A 462 45.65 21.70 -36.63
N PHE A 463 44.55 22.23 -36.12
CA PHE A 463 44.20 23.63 -36.30
C PHE A 463 43.52 24.22 -35.08
N PHE A 464 43.59 25.54 -34.98
CA PHE A 464 42.89 26.37 -34.01
C PHE A 464 41.79 27.17 -34.72
N GLY A 465 40.79 27.62 -33.96
CA GLY A 465 39.67 28.42 -34.46
C GLY A 465 38.46 27.64 -34.97
N ALA A 466 38.50 26.30 -34.95
CA ALA A 466 37.35 25.44 -35.21
C ALA A 466 37.36 24.17 -34.31
N PRO A 467 36.19 23.63 -33.91
CA PRO A 467 34.83 24.08 -34.25
C PRO A 467 34.40 25.36 -33.52
N THR A 468 35.02 25.66 -32.38
CA THR A 468 34.75 26.86 -31.56
C THR A 468 35.69 27.99 -31.98
N GLU A 469 35.19 29.22 -31.99
CA GLU A 469 36.01 30.40 -32.32
C GLU A 469 37.03 30.66 -31.19
N GLN A 470 38.28 30.88 -31.57
CA GLN A 470 39.40 31.16 -30.66
C GLN A 470 40.08 32.46 -31.10
N GLN A 471 39.88 33.55 -30.35
CA GLN A 471 40.42 34.87 -30.71
C GLN A 471 41.95 34.89 -30.73
N ASP A 472 42.59 34.10 -29.85
CA ASP A 472 44.04 33.99 -29.72
C ASP A 472 44.65 32.79 -30.48
N GLN A 473 43.97 32.28 -31.51
CA GLN A 473 44.38 31.07 -32.25
C GLN A 473 45.84 31.09 -32.73
N ALA A 474 46.34 32.23 -33.19
CA ALA A 474 47.73 32.37 -33.64
C ALA A 474 48.74 32.25 -32.47
N ASN A 475 48.43 32.86 -31.31
CA ASN A 475 49.26 32.79 -30.12
C ASN A 475 49.29 31.37 -29.54
N GLN A 476 48.14 30.69 -29.55
CA GLN A 476 48.03 29.29 -29.11
C GLN A 476 48.81 28.35 -30.03
N ALA A 477 48.75 28.56 -31.35
CA ALA A 477 49.54 27.80 -32.32
C ALA A 477 51.06 27.96 -32.10
N VAL A 478 51.52 29.18 -31.81
CA VAL A 478 52.93 29.44 -31.45
C VAL A 478 53.29 28.76 -30.13
N GLY A 479 52.40 28.82 -29.13
CA GLY A 479 52.58 28.12 -27.85
C GLY A 479 52.70 26.60 -28.01
N LEU A 480 51.86 26.01 -28.86
CA LEU A 480 51.92 24.59 -29.23
C LEU A 480 53.23 24.26 -29.95
N ALA A 481 53.65 25.08 -30.91
CA ALA A 481 54.92 24.85 -31.62
C ALA A 481 56.13 24.83 -30.68
N LEU A 482 56.18 25.74 -29.69
CA LEU A 482 57.21 25.75 -28.66
C LEU A 482 57.13 24.52 -27.72
N ALA A 483 55.93 24.01 -27.45
CA ALA A 483 55.75 22.79 -26.67
C ALA A 483 56.20 21.55 -27.44
N ILE A 484 55.87 21.47 -28.73
CA ILE A 484 56.33 20.41 -29.64
C ILE A 484 57.86 20.41 -29.72
N ASP A 485 58.48 21.57 -29.94
CA ASP A 485 59.95 21.68 -29.99
C ASP A 485 60.62 21.15 -28.71
N ARG A 486 60.14 21.59 -27.53
CA ARG A 486 60.65 21.08 -26.24
C ARG A 486 60.47 19.58 -26.07
N PHE A 487 59.30 19.06 -26.44
CA PHE A 487 59.01 17.63 -26.36
C PHE A 487 59.91 16.83 -27.29
N SER A 488 59.99 17.21 -28.56
CA SER A 488 60.77 16.54 -29.59
C SER A 488 62.26 16.53 -29.27
N GLU A 489 62.81 17.64 -28.76
CA GLU A 489 64.20 17.69 -28.30
C GLU A 489 64.45 16.80 -27.08
N GLY A 490 63.49 16.73 -26.15
CA GLY A 490 63.54 15.80 -25.02
C GLY A 490 63.52 14.33 -25.48
N PHE A 491 62.57 13.99 -26.35
CA PHE A 491 62.39 12.66 -26.89
C PHE A 491 63.62 12.21 -27.71
N ARG A 492 64.21 13.12 -28.49
CA ARG A 492 65.46 12.86 -29.21
C ARG A 492 66.62 12.54 -28.27
N LYS A 493 66.74 13.22 -27.13
CA LYS A 493 67.75 12.92 -26.09
C LYS A 493 67.51 11.57 -25.43
N GLU A 494 66.25 11.23 -25.13
CA GLU A 494 65.86 9.93 -24.59
C GLU A 494 66.26 8.80 -25.55
N LEU A 495 66.02 8.98 -26.86
CA LEU A 495 66.39 8.00 -27.88
C LEU A 495 67.90 7.92 -28.11
N ALA A 496 68.61 9.04 -28.08
CA ALA A 496 70.06 9.06 -28.16
C ALA A 496 70.70 8.25 -27.01
N ALA A 497 70.13 8.32 -25.80
CA ALA A 497 70.55 7.50 -24.67
C ALA A 497 70.27 5.99 -24.87
N ARG A 498 69.30 5.65 -25.72
CA ARG A 498 69.00 4.27 -26.16
C ARG A 498 69.79 3.84 -27.40
N GLY A 499 70.73 4.66 -27.88
CA GLY A 499 71.55 4.38 -29.06
C GLY A 499 70.86 4.63 -30.41
N MET A 500 69.71 5.30 -30.41
CA MET A 500 68.93 5.62 -31.62
C MET A 500 69.05 7.11 -31.95
N THR A 501 69.20 7.44 -33.23
CA THR A 501 69.28 8.84 -33.69
C THR A 501 67.99 9.22 -34.41
N LEU A 502 67.13 10.01 -33.76
CA LEU A 502 65.93 10.58 -34.37
C LEU A 502 66.25 11.95 -34.98
N GLY A 503 65.67 12.26 -36.13
CA GLY A 503 65.78 13.60 -36.74
C GLY A 503 65.04 14.68 -35.96
N VAL A 504 65.19 15.93 -36.40
CA VAL A 504 64.50 17.07 -35.77
C VAL A 504 63.05 17.12 -36.23
N THR A 505 62.12 17.40 -35.31
CA THR A 505 60.73 17.68 -35.68
C THR A 505 60.62 19.09 -36.23
N ARG A 506 60.20 19.20 -37.49
CA ARG A 506 59.89 20.46 -38.16
C ARG A 506 58.46 20.86 -37.84
N VAL A 507 58.24 22.13 -37.52
CA VAL A 507 56.90 22.67 -37.24
C VAL A 507 56.61 23.83 -38.18
N GLY A 508 55.52 23.72 -38.94
CA GLY A 508 54.99 24.78 -39.79
C GLY A 508 53.70 25.34 -39.22
N ILE A 509 53.53 26.66 -39.26
CA ILE A 509 52.28 27.34 -38.87
C ILE A 509 51.81 28.16 -40.07
N HIS A 510 50.52 28.08 -40.42
CA HIS A 510 49.90 28.85 -41.49
C HIS A 510 48.64 29.57 -41.03
#